data_AF-A0A0N4WTY8-F1
#
_entry.id   AF-A0A0N4WTY8-F1
#
_cell.length_a   1.000
_cell.length_b   1.000
_cell.length_c   1.000
_cell.angle_alpha   90.00
_cell.angle_beta   90.00
_cell.angle_gamma   90.00
#
_symmetry.space_group_name_H-M   'P 1'
#
loop_
_entity.id
_entity.type
_entity.pdbx_description
1 polymer ?
#
loop_
_entity_poly.entity_id
_entity_poly.type
_entity_poly.pdbx_seq_one_letter_code
_entity_poly.pdbx_strand_id
1 'polypeptide(L)' 'MSVGRVLGGDHWQSAQKEIQQRLGNYYRHIRESAWSSLPELTNSNGSNCGGSCLAQAWSVGCVLDACLYFTELTAESN' A
#
# COMPACT_ATOMS: atom_id res chain seq x y z
N MET A 1 4.55 -15.39 -15.42
CA MET A 1 4.44 -16.49 -14.43
C MET A 1 4.75 -15.91 -13.07
N SER A 2 3.71 -15.63 -12.26
CA SER A 2 3.87 -15.01 -10.95
C SER A 2 4.45 -16.02 -9.95
N VAL A 3 5.48 -15.62 -9.22
CA VAL A 3 6.13 -16.43 -8.16
C VAL A 3 5.11 -16.98 -7.15
N GLY A 4 4.00 -16.27 -6.93
CA GLY A 4 2.89 -16.74 -6.08
C GLY A 4 2.26 -18.06 -6.52
N ARG A 5 2.20 -18.34 -7.84
CA ARG A 5 1.70 -19.61 -8.37
C ARG A 5 2.68 -20.77 -8.17
N VAL A 6 3.98 -20.45 -8.12
CA VAL A 6 5.05 -21.43 -7.89
C VAL A 6 5.17 -21.80 -6.41
N LEU A 7 5.00 -20.83 -5.51
CA LEU A 7 5.09 -21.06 -4.07
C LEU A 7 3.78 -21.59 -3.46
N GLY A 8 2.63 -21.05 -3.86
CA GLY A 8 1.29 -21.53 -3.48
C GLY A 8 1.00 -21.59 -1.97
N GLY A 9 -0.23 -21.98 -1.62
CA GLY A 9 -0.63 -22.34 -0.26
C GLY A 9 -0.38 -21.27 0.82
N ASP A 10 0.27 -21.67 1.91
CA ASP A 10 0.50 -20.83 3.10
C ASP A 10 1.35 -19.57 2.80
N HIS A 11 2.32 -19.69 1.89
CA HIS A 11 3.17 -18.57 1.50
C HIS A 11 2.37 -17.46 0.81
N TRP A 12 1.40 -17.85 -0.03
CA TRP A 12 0.51 -16.90 -0.70
C TRP A 12 -0.38 -16.17 0.31
N GLN A 13 -1.00 -16.89 1.25
CA GLN A 13 -1.81 -16.27 2.30
C GLN A 13 -0.99 -15.33 3.18
N SER A 14 0.25 -15.69 3.52
CA SER A 14 1.14 -14.82 4.29
C SER A 14 1.48 -13.55 3.52
N ALA A 15 1.76 -13.66 2.22
CA ALA A 15 2.04 -12.51 1.38
C ALA A 15 0.81 -11.58 1.27
N GLN A 16 -0.39 -12.13 1.08
CA GLN A 16 -1.63 -11.35 1.05
C GLN A 16 -1.84 -10.57 2.35
N LYS A 17 -1.63 -11.21 3.51
CA LYS A 17 -1.73 -10.54 4.82
C LYS A 17 -0.72 -9.40 4.96
N GLU A 18 0.52 -9.62 4.54
CA GLU A 18 1.55 -8.58 4.62
C GLU A 18 1.22 -7.38 3.72
N ILE A 19 0.77 -7.63 2.49
CA ILE A 19 0.36 -6.57 1.56
C ILE A 19 -0.82 -5.78 2.16
N GLN A 20 -1.86 -6.46 2.65
CA GLN A 20 -3.01 -5.81 3.28
C GLN A 20 -2.62 -4.96 4.49
N GLN A 21 -1.70 -5.45 5.34
CA GLN A 21 -1.19 -4.68 6.48
C GLN A 21 -0.49 -3.40 6.04
N ARG A 22 0.36 -3.48 5.01
CA ARG A 22 1.09 -2.31 4.48
C ARG A 22 0.13 -1.30 3.85
N LEU A 23 -0.81 -1.75 3.01
CA LEU A 23 -1.83 -0.91 2.39
C LEU A 23 -2.76 -0.27 3.43
N GLY A 24 -3.09 -1.00 4.50
CA GLY A 24 -3.91 -0.51 5.61
C GLY A 24 -3.31 0.69 6.34
N ASN A 25 -1.97 0.79 6.40
CA ASN A 25 -1.31 1.96 7.00
C ASN A 25 -1.54 3.23 6.17
N TYR A 26 -1.44 3.12 4.84
CA TYR A 26 -1.72 4.25 3.94
C TYR A 26 -3.19 4.64 4.00
N TYR A 27 -4.10 3.66 4.01
CA TYR A 27 -5.54 3.91 4.15
C TYR A 27 -5.86 4.66 5.45
N ARG A 28 -5.27 4.23 6.58
CA ARG A 28 -5.44 4.92 7.86
C ARG A 28 -4.99 6.38 7.77
N HIS A 29 -3.81 6.64 7.21
CA HIS A 29 -3.30 8.01 7.08
C HIS A 29 -4.19 8.88 6.17
N ILE A 30 -4.65 8.34 5.04
CA ILE A 30 -5.59 9.03 4.15
C ILE A 30 -6.91 9.35 4.88
N ARG A 31 -7.40 8.46 5.73
CA ARG A 31 -8.64 8.66 6.50
C ARG A 31 -8.52 9.72 7.59
N GLU A 32 -7.36 9.85 8.21
CA GLU A 32 -7.13 10.69 9.39
C GLU A 32 -6.49 12.04 9.07
N SER A 33 -5.79 12.16 7.93
CA SER A 33 -5.10 13.39 7.54
C SER A 33 -6.07 14.47 7.05
N ALA A 34 -5.72 15.73 7.31
CA ALA A 34 -6.52 16.90 6.91
C ALA A 34 -6.73 17.01 5.38
N TRP A 35 -5.79 16.49 4.59
CA TRP A 35 -5.82 16.59 3.14
C TRP A 35 -6.39 15.34 2.45
N SER A 36 -6.75 14.32 3.23
CA SER A 36 -7.16 13.01 2.73
C SER A 36 -6.21 12.45 1.67
N SER A 37 -4.92 12.58 1.92
CA SER A 37 -3.84 12.24 0.98
C SER A 37 -2.65 11.64 1.73
N LEU A 38 -1.61 11.27 0.99
CA LEU A 38 -0.32 10.86 1.54
C LEU A 38 0.73 11.96 1.36
N PRO A 39 1.68 12.09 2.31
CA PRO A 39 2.83 12.96 2.13
C PRO A 39 3.75 12.41 1.05
N GLU A 40 4.55 13.30 0.48
CA GLU A 40 5.63 12.95 -0.43
C GLU A 40 6.70 12.10 0.25
N LEU A 41 7.10 12.49 1.46
CA LEU A 41 8.12 11.81 2.24
C LEU A 41 7.87 11.97 3.74
N THR A 42 8.38 11.01 4.51
CA THR A 42 8.43 11.08 5.97
C THR A 42 9.87 10.95 6.42
N ASN A 43 10.16 11.49 7.59
CA ASN A 43 11.44 11.27 8.24
C ASN A 43 11.47 9.86 8.85
N SER A 44 12.60 9.52 9.47
CA SER A 44 12.83 8.23 10.13
C SER A 44 11.64 7.79 10.98
N ASN A 45 11.28 6.51 10.88
CA ASN A 45 10.16 5.89 11.59
C ASN A 45 8.78 6.53 11.33
N GLY A 46 8.60 7.17 10.16
CA GLY A 46 7.32 7.79 9.78
C GLY A 46 7.06 9.14 10.46
N SER A 47 8.08 9.76 11.06
CA SER A 47 7.94 11.08 11.67
C SER A 47 7.67 12.16 10.63
N ASN A 48 6.94 13.22 11.02
CA ASN A 48 6.57 14.30 10.11
C ASN A 48 7.81 14.99 9.52
N CYS A 49 7.76 15.32 8.23
CA CYS A 49 8.78 16.10 7.56
C CYS A 49 8.21 17.45 7.11
N GLY A 50 8.68 18.54 7.73
CA GLY A 50 8.18 19.89 7.42
C GLY A 50 8.52 20.37 6.00
N GLY A 51 9.50 19.77 5.33
CA GLY A 51 9.82 20.06 3.93
C GLY A 51 9.02 19.24 2.92
N SER A 52 8.18 18.30 3.38
CA SER A 52 7.37 17.45 2.51
C SER A 52 6.10 18.14 2.08
N CYS A 53 5.68 17.94 0.84
CA CYS A 53 4.27 18.12 0.49
C CYS A 53 3.41 17.12 1.30
N LEU A 54 2.34 17.59 1.94
CA LEU A 54 1.44 16.76 2.74
C LEU A 54 0.39 16.02 1.88
N ALA A 55 0.20 16.45 0.63
CA ALA A 55 -0.77 15.90 -0.29
C ALA A 55 -0.14 15.70 -1.67
N GLN A 56 0.58 14.59 -1.84
CA GLN A 56 1.35 14.33 -3.04
C GLN A 56 0.70 13.30 -3.97
N ALA A 57 0.52 13.68 -5.24
CA ALA A 57 -0.21 12.89 -6.23
C ALA A 57 0.49 11.57 -6.57
N TRP A 58 1.82 11.58 -6.71
CA TRP A 58 2.56 10.36 -7.02
C TRP A 58 2.51 9.33 -5.89
N SER A 59 2.43 9.78 -4.63
CA SER A 59 2.38 8.88 -3.48
C SER A 59 1.07 8.09 -3.48
N VAL A 60 -0.05 8.80 -3.69
CA VAL A 60 -1.38 8.17 -3.77
C VAL A 60 -1.52 7.35 -5.05
N GLY A 61 -1.01 7.85 -6.19
CA GLY A 61 -1.07 7.14 -7.48
C GLY A 61 -0.41 5.76 -7.43
N CYS A 62 0.78 5.66 -6.85
CA CYS A 62 1.47 4.38 -6.67
C CYS A 62 0.69 3.41 -5.76
N VAL A 63 0.06 3.92 -4.70
CA VAL A 63 -0.75 3.08 -3.79
C VAL A 63 -2.02 2.58 -4.48
N LEU A 64 -2.67 3.42 -5.29
CA LEU A 64 -3.85 3.01 -6.07
C LEU A 64 -3.50 1.90 -7.07
N ASP A 65 -2.39 2.04 -7.79
CA ASP A 65 -1.90 1.02 -8.72
C ASP A 65 -1.63 -0.32 -8.01
N ALA A 66 -0.97 -0.26 -6.85
CA ALA A 66 -0.73 -1.45 -6.02
C ALA A 66 -2.05 -2.11 -5.55
N CYS A 67 -3.06 -1.32 -5.17
CA CYS A 67 -4.38 -1.82 -4.77
C CYS A 67 -5.13 -2.49 -5.94
N LEU A 68 -5.08 -1.90 -7.14
CA LEU A 68 -5.69 -2.46 -8.33
C LEU A 68 -5.05 -3.81 -8.68
N TYR A 69 -3.72 -3.84 -8.79
CA TYR A 69 -2.99 -5.06 -9.10
C TYR A 69 -3.18 -6.14 -8.03
N PHE A 70 -3.19 -5.76 -6.74
CA PHE A 70 -3.47 -6.71 -5.66
C PHE A 70 -4.87 -7.31 -5.78
N THR A 71 -5.87 -6.48 -6.09
CA THR A 71 -7.26 -6.92 -6.26
C THR A 71 -7.39 -7.91 -7.40
N GLU A 72 -6.80 -7.60 -8.56
CA GLU A 72 -6.76 -8.49 -9.73
C GLU A 72 -6.09 -9.83 -9.39
N LEU A 73 -4.92 -9.81 -8.75
CA LEU A 73 -4.23 -11.04 -8.33
C LEU A 73 -5.05 -11.89 -7.36
N THR A 74 -5.78 -11.26 -6.43
CA THR A 74 -6.63 -12.01 -5.50
C THR A 74 -7.87 -12.58 -6.17
N ALA A 75 -8.43 -11.88 -7.16
CA ALA A 75 -9.58 -12.34 -7.94
C ALA A 75 -9.24 -13.55 -8.82
N GLU A 76 -8.03 -13.59 -9.39
CA GLU A 76 -7.54 -14.76 -10.14
C GLU A 76 -7.27 -16.00 -9.27
N SER A 77 -7.11 -15.81 -7.96
CA SER A 77 -6.80 -16.89 -7.01
C SER A 77 -8.01 -17.56 -6.36
N ASN A 78 -9.22 -17.01 -6.56
CA ASN A 78 -10.51 -17.56 -6.10
C ASN A 78 -11.21 -18.32 -7.23
#